data_AF-A0A1I4D8K4-F1
#
_entry.id   AF-A0A1I4D8K4-F1
#
_cell.length_a   1.000
_cell.length_b   1.000
_cell.length_c   1.000
_cell.angle_alpha   90.00
_cell.angle_beta   90.00
_cell.angle_gamma   90.00
#
_symmetry.space_group_name_H-M   'P 1'
#
loop_
_entity.id
_entity.type
_entity.pdbx_description
1 polymer ?
#
loop_
_entity_poly.entity_id
_entity_poly.type
_entity_poly.pdbx_seq_one_letter_code
_entity_poly.pdbx_strand_id
1 'polypeptide(L)'
;MAEHPASPYRTRMRHPAELYYAPSLPPDEVRALLRRDQLLLRTCQAALGRVGGDVLGLSVEPRPGEVVVHAAVARETPEAVQNLQEIVSELKMLLMGSPEGRSDITTEVHIGSPCPALWPGYGHALVYVAKWNDLDKEGDEETEKVGER
;
A
#
# COMPACT_ATOMS: atom_id res chain seq x y z
N MET A 1 27.41 33.83 31.96
CA MET A 1 26.66 33.22 30.85
C MET A 1 25.25 32.97 31.37
N ALA A 2 24.27 33.73 30.92
CA ALA A 2 22.89 33.58 31.40
C ALA A 2 22.21 32.47 30.57
N GLU A 3 21.74 31.42 31.25
CA GLU A 3 20.89 30.40 30.65
C GLU A 3 19.56 31.05 30.24
N HIS A 4 19.20 30.96 28.96
CA HIS A 4 17.88 31.35 28.51
C HIS A 4 16.84 30.35 29.05
N PRO A 5 15.82 30.80 29.80
CA PRO A 5 14.74 29.92 30.20
C PRO A 5 13.98 29.48 28.94
N ALA A 6 13.77 28.15 28.82
CA ALA A 6 12.97 27.58 27.75
C ALA A 6 11.58 28.22 27.75
N SER A 7 11.15 28.70 26.57
CA SER A 7 9.86 29.37 26.39
C SER A 7 8.70 28.49 26.90
N PRO A 8 7.80 29.01 27.74
CA PRO A 8 6.63 28.29 28.25
C PRO A 8 5.60 27.99 27.14
N TYR A 9 5.82 28.46 25.91
CA TYR A 9 4.94 28.25 24.76
C TYR A 9 5.35 27.06 23.86
N ARG A 10 6.30 26.21 24.28
CA ARG A 10 6.43 24.87 23.68
C ARG A 10 5.31 23.94 24.18
N THR A 11 4.06 24.38 24.04
CA THR A 11 2.92 23.48 24.05
C THR A 11 3.11 22.60 22.82
N ARG A 12 3.48 21.33 23.01
CA ARG A 12 3.27 20.31 21.97
C ARG A 12 1.78 20.45 21.62
N MET A 13 1.45 21.02 20.47
CA MET A 13 0.09 20.94 19.96
C MET A 13 -0.20 19.44 19.85
N ARG A 14 -1.07 18.94 20.74
CA ARG A 14 -1.55 17.57 20.65
C ARG A 14 -2.21 17.42 19.30
N HIS A 15 -1.73 16.46 18.52
CA HIS A 15 -2.27 16.22 17.19
C HIS A 15 -3.77 15.93 17.33
N PRO A 16 -4.67 16.48 16.51
CA PRO A 16 -6.11 16.27 16.66
C PRO A 16 -6.51 14.79 16.77
N ALA A 17 -5.74 13.88 16.15
CA ALA A 17 -5.94 12.44 16.30
C ALA A 17 -5.73 11.90 17.72
N GLU A 18 -4.80 12.48 18.49
CA GLU A 18 -4.59 12.15 19.91
C GLU A 18 -5.79 12.58 20.78
N LEU A 19 -6.58 13.56 20.32
CA LEU A 19 -7.71 14.09 21.08
C LEU A 19 -9.04 13.43 20.73
N TYR A 20 -9.27 13.13 19.45
CA TYR A 20 -10.61 12.80 18.95
C TYR A 20 -10.77 11.37 18.42
N TYR A 21 -9.69 10.70 18.03
CA TYR A 21 -9.82 9.41 17.32
C TYR A 21 -9.36 8.21 18.15
N ALA A 22 -8.33 8.35 19.00
CA ALA A 22 -7.87 7.24 19.84
C ALA A 22 -7.03 7.70 21.06
N PRO A 23 -7.63 8.36 22.06
CA PRO A 23 -6.90 9.02 23.15
C PRO A 23 -6.19 8.06 24.12
N SER A 24 -6.53 6.77 24.09
CA SER A 24 -6.01 5.75 24.98
C SER A 24 -4.96 4.83 24.35
N LEU A 25 -4.52 5.10 23.11
CA LEU A 25 -3.53 4.24 22.47
C LEU A 25 -2.17 4.33 23.18
N PRO A 26 -1.52 3.19 23.40
CA PRO A 26 -0.11 3.15 23.77
C PRO A 26 0.77 3.93 22.77
N PRO A 27 1.85 4.60 23.20
CA PRO A 27 2.70 5.41 22.32
C PRO A 27 3.31 4.65 21.13
N ASP A 28 3.55 3.35 21.28
CA ASP A 28 4.04 2.45 20.24
C ASP A 28 2.98 2.17 19.17
N GLU A 29 1.72 1.95 19.54
CA GLU A 29 0.61 1.80 18.60
C GLU A 29 0.39 3.10 17.81
N VAL A 30 0.47 4.26 18.47
CA VAL A 30 0.42 5.58 17.80
C VAL A 30 1.53 5.70 16.76
N ARG A 31 2.77 5.32 17.11
CA ARG A 31 3.89 5.35 16.16
C ARG A 31 3.69 4.38 14.99
N ALA A 32 3.17 3.18 15.25
CA ALA A 32 2.88 2.20 14.20
C ALA A 32 1.83 2.71 13.22
N LEU A 33 0.75 3.34 13.72
CA LEU A 33 -0.28 3.94 12.86
C LEU A 33 0.25 5.12 12.06
N LEU A 34 0.99 6.05 12.69
CA LEU A 34 1.59 7.19 11.97
C LEU A 34 2.55 6.72 10.87
N ARG A 35 3.34 5.68 11.15
CA ARG A 35 4.23 5.05 10.17
C ARG A 35 3.42 4.48 9.00
N ARG A 36 2.37 3.71 9.29
CA ARG A 36 1.47 3.11 8.29
C ARG A 36 0.79 4.19 7.43
N ASP A 37 0.27 5.25 8.04
CA ASP A 37 -0.45 6.31 7.33
C ASP A 37 0.50 7.15 6.47
N GLN A 38 1.70 7.44 6.96
CA GLN A 38 2.74 8.09 6.16
C GLN A 38 3.08 7.24 4.93
N LEU A 39 3.34 5.94 5.12
CA LEU A 39 3.66 5.03 4.02
C LEU A 39 2.52 4.93 3.02
N LEU A 40 1.28 4.82 3.49
CA LEU A 40 0.09 4.83 2.63
C LEU A 40 0.05 6.09 1.77
N LEU A 41 0.19 7.27 2.38
CA LEU A 41 0.15 8.54 1.65
C LEU A 41 1.27 8.64 0.60
N ARG A 42 2.50 8.26 0.95
CA ARG A 42 3.63 8.29 -0.01
C ARG A 42 3.46 7.27 -1.12
N THR A 43 2.93 6.09 -0.81
CA THR A 43 2.65 5.06 -1.82
C THR A 43 1.54 5.51 -2.77
N CYS A 44 0.48 6.16 -2.27
CA CYS A 44 -0.54 6.78 -3.12
C CYS A 44 0.06 7.82 -4.07
N GLN A 45 1.00 8.65 -3.59
CA GLN A 45 1.69 9.63 -4.43
C GLN A 45 2.55 8.97 -5.51
N ALA A 46 3.32 7.94 -5.16
CA ALA A 46 4.15 7.18 -6.09
C ALA A 46 3.33 6.44 -7.16
N ALA A 47 2.17 5.93 -6.76
CA ALA A 47 1.24 5.16 -7.60
C ALA A 47 0.42 6.01 -8.59
N LEU A 48 0.45 7.35 -8.46
CA LEU A 48 -0.38 8.22 -9.28
C LEU A 48 -0.07 8.07 -10.78
N GLY A 49 -1.09 7.74 -11.56
CA GLY A 49 -0.96 7.51 -13.01
C GLY A 49 -0.33 6.17 -13.41
N ARG A 50 0.00 5.30 -12.44
CA ARG A 50 0.66 4.00 -12.65
C ARG A 50 -0.17 2.79 -12.20
N VAL A 51 -1.35 3.05 -11.63
CA VAL A 51 -2.35 2.03 -11.28
C VAL A 51 -3.48 2.01 -12.33
N GLY A 52 -3.97 0.81 -12.65
CA GLY A 52 -4.90 0.58 -13.75
C GLY A 52 -4.24 -0.13 -14.95
N GLY A 53 -5.06 -0.64 -15.88
CA GLY A 53 -4.60 -1.51 -16.96
C GLY A 53 -4.31 -2.92 -16.46
N ASP A 54 -3.04 -3.23 -16.20
CA ASP A 54 -2.61 -4.55 -15.71
C ASP A 54 -2.41 -4.60 -14.19
N VAL A 55 -2.29 -3.46 -13.48
CA VAL A 55 -2.19 -3.43 -12.01
C VAL A 55 -3.61 -3.32 -11.43
N LEU A 56 -4.08 -4.42 -10.85
CA LEU A 56 -5.44 -4.58 -10.31
C LEU A 56 -5.54 -4.29 -8.82
N GLY A 57 -4.44 -4.39 -8.08
CA GLY A 57 -4.42 -4.11 -6.65
C GLY A 57 -3.05 -3.61 -6.22
N LEU A 58 -3.05 -2.67 -5.28
CA LEU A 58 -1.84 -2.17 -4.66
C LEU A 58 -2.10 -1.95 -3.16
N SER A 59 -1.21 -2.45 -2.32
CA SER A 59 -1.19 -2.15 -0.90
C SER A 59 0.23 -2.05 -0.37
N VAL A 60 0.38 -1.50 0.83
CA VAL A 60 1.67 -1.33 1.48
C VAL A 60 1.65 -1.93 2.88
N GLU A 61 2.71 -2.65 3.21
CA GLU A 61 2.93 -3.27 4.51
C GLU A 61 4.24 -2.73 5.12
N PRO A 62 4.18 -2.03 6.27
CA PRO A 62 5.38 -1.72 7.03
C PRO A 62 5.88 -2.97 7.76
N ARG A 63 7.10 -3.40 7.47
CA ARG A 63 7.85 -4.43 8.22
C ARG A 63 9.03 -3.78 8.97
N PRO A 64 9.66 -4.44 9.95
CA PRO A 64 10.87 -3.91 10.60
C PRO A 64 12.02 -3.78 9.58
N GLY A 65 12.44 -2.55 9.27
CA GLY A 65 13.52 -2.28 8.32
C GLY A 65 13.16 -2.44 6.84
N GLU A 66 11.90 -2.76 6.53
CA GLU A 66 11.43 -3.06 5.19
C GLU A 66 10.04 -2.44 4.96
N VAL A 67 9.76 -2.08 3.71
CA VAL A 67 8.44 -1.71 3.20
C VAL A 67 8.11 -2.66 2.07
N VAL A 68 7.03 -3.42 2.22
CA VAL A 68 6.58 -4.35 1.17
C VAL A 68 5.45 -3.70 0.39
N VAL A 69 5.64 -3.59 -0.92
CA VAL A 69 4.61 -3.22 -1.88
C VAL A 69 3.98 -4.49 -2.40
N HIS A 70 2.74 -4.75 -2.00
CA HIS A 70 1.96 -5.87 -2.52
C HIS A 70 1.23 -5.41 -3.77
N ALA A 71 1.43 -6.11 -4.88
CA ALA A 71 0.76 -5.84 -6.14
C ALA A 71 -0.06 -7.06 -6.58
N ALA A 72 -1.31 -6.84 -6.94
CA ALA A 72 -2.08 -7.80 -7.72
C ALA A 72 -2.10 -7.32 -9.18
N VAL A 73 -1.72 -8.19 -10.11
CA VAL A 73 -1.68 -7.89 -11.54
C VAL A 73 -2.53 -8.88 -12.32
N ALA A 74 -3.13 -8.44 -13.42
CA ALA A 74 -3.93 -9.32 -14.29
C ALA A 74 -3.07 -10.42 -14.94
N ARG A 75 -1.85 -10.05 -15.31
CA ARG A 75 -0.84 -10.88 -15.98
C ARG A 75 0.53 -10.22 -15.83
N GLU A 76 1.59 -10.99 -16.00
CA GLU A 76 2.95 -10.47 -16.04
C GLU A 76 3.25 -9.91 -17.44
N THR A 77 3.25 -8.59 -17.55
CA THR A 77 3.60 -7.85 -18.78
C THR A 77 4.81 -6.95 -18.52
N PRO A 78 5.61 -6.63 -19.55
CA PRO A 78 6.68 -5.63 -19.41
C PRO A 78 6.18 -4.30 -18.85
N GLU A 79 4.97 -3.88 -19.23
CA GLU A 79 4.32 -2.67 -18.77
C GLU A 79 3.97 -2.75 -17.27
N ALA A 80 3.41 -3.88 -16.81
CA ALA A 80 3.14 -4.08 -15.38
C ALA A 80 4.43 -4.05 -14.55
N VAL A 81 5.49 -4.73 -15.04
CA VAL A 81 6.80 -4.73 -14.38
C VAL A 81 7.38 -3.32 -14.32
N GLN A 82 7.35 -2.58 -15.44
CA GLN A 82 7.83 -1.20 -15.48
C GLN A 82 7.05 -0.31 -14.51
N ASN A 83 5.73 -0.38 -14.51
CA ASN A 83 4.89 0.42 -13.62
C ASN A 83 5.24 0.15 -12.14
N LEU A 84 5.41 -1.12 -11.75
CA LEU A 84 5.80 -1.47 -10.39
C LEU A 84 7.21 -0.97 -10.02
N GLN A 85 8.17 -1.07 -10.95
CA GLN A 85 9.52 -0.54 -10.74
C GLN A 85 9.53 0.99 -10.59
N GLU A 86 8.72 1.70 -11.37
CA GLU A 86 8.58 3.15 -11.26
C GLU A 86 7.91 3.56 -9.95
N ILE A 87 6.88 2.84 -9.51
CA ILE A 87 6.23 3.05 -8.20
C ILE A 87 7.25 2.90 -7.07
N VAL A 88 8.03 1.82 -7.08
CA VAL A 88 9.06 1.57 -6.06
C VAL A 88 10.14 2.65 -6.09
N SER A 89 10.59 3.05 -7.27
CA SER A 89 11.62 4.08 -7.45
C SER A 89 11.14 5.44 -6.93
N GLU A 90 9.91 5.83 -7.28
CA GLU A 90 9.31 7.08 -6.82
C GLU A 90 9.05 7.05 -5.30
N LEU A 91 8.55 5.93 -4.77
CA LEU A 91 8.38 5.75 -3.33
C LEU A 91 9.70 5.92 -2.58
N LYS A 92 10.79 5.33 -3.10
CA LYS A 92 12.13 5.49 -2.52
C LYS A 92 12.55 6.96 -2.46
N MET A 93 12.32 7.72 -3.52
CA MET A 93 12.60 9.16 -3.56
C MET A 93 11.75 9.93 -2.54
N LEU A 94 10.45 9.63 -2.44
CA LEU A 94 9.53 10.29 -1.50
C LEU A 94 9.83 9.99 -0.03
N LEU A 95 10.47 8.86 0.26
CA LEU A 95 10.88 8.47 1.60
C LEU A 95 12.26 9.01 1.99
N MET A 96 13.02 9.59 1.07
CA MET A 96 14.32 10.18 1.39
C MET A 96 14.19 11.26 2.46
N GLY A 97 15.04 11.18 3.49
CA GLY A 97 15.01 12.11 4.64
C GLY A 97 13.88 11.85 5.63
N SER A 98 13.04 10.84 5.40
CA SER A 98 12.05 10.36 6.37
C SER A 98 12.60 9.22 7.23
N PRO A 99 11.91 8.83 8.32
CA PRO A 99 12.28 7.65 9.12
C PRO A 99 12.40 6.36 8.29
N GLU A 100 11.62 6.23 7.21
CA GLU A 100 11.65 5.09 6.28
C GLU A 100 12.68 5.23 5.17
N GLY A 101 13.44 6.34 5.11
CA GLY A 101 14.42 6.58 4.05
C GLY A 101 15.59 5.60 4.02
N ARG A 102 15.68 4.70 5.02
CA ARG A 102 16.66 3.61 5.10
C ARG A 102 16.04 2.23 4.99
N SER A 103 14.71 2.14 4.89
CA SER A 103 14.02 0.86 4.74
C SER A 103 14.26 0.31 3.35
N ASP A 104 14.48 -1.00 3.25
CA ASP A 104 14.45 -1.69 1.97
C ASP A 104 13.02 -1.69 1.43
N ILE A 105 12.85 -1.54 0.12
CA ILE A 105 11.53 -1.60 -0.52
C ILE A 105 11.51 -2.84 -1.40
N THR A 106 10.62 -3.77 -1.09
CA THR A 106 10.42 -5.02 -1.82
C THR A 106 9.03 -5.04 -2.45
N THR A 107 8.87 -5.88 -3.47
CA THR A 107 7.59 -6.05 -4.16
C THR A 107 7.17 -7.51 -4.13
N GLU A 108 5.97 -7.77 -3.64
CA GLU A 108 5.33 -9.09 -3.71
C GLU A 108 4.23 -9.04 -4.78
N VAL A 109 4.39 -9.83 -5.85
CA VAL A 109 3.48 -9.83 -7.00
C VAL A 109 2.58 -11.06 -6.96
N HIS A 110 1.27 -10.82 -7.00
CA HIS A 110 0.22 -11.81 -7.18
C HIS A 110 -0.38 -11.68 -8.58
N ILE A 111 -0.42 -12.77 -9.33
CA ILE A 111 -1.12 -12.81 -10.63
C ILE A 111 -2.54 -13.30 -10.38
N GLY A 112 -3.53 -12.45 -10.65
CA GLY A 112 -4.95 -12.77 -10.48
C GLY A 112 -5.75 -11.68 -9.77
N SER A 113 -6.98 -12.06 -9.38
CA SER A 113 -7.95 -11.15 -8.80
C SER A 113 -7.49 -10.58 -7.44
N PRO A 114 -7.61 -9.26 -7.20
CA PRO A 114 -7.25 -8.61 -5.93
C PRO A 114 -8.30 -8.85 -4.82
N CYS A 115 -8.70 -10.10 -4.62
CA CYS A 115 -9.76 -10.46 -3.67
C CYS A 115 -9.20 -10.91 -2.31
N PRO A 116 -9.94 -10.72 -1.19
CA PRO A 116 -9.46 -11.03 0.16
C PRO A 116 -9.04 -12.49 0.36
N ALA A 117 -9.64 -13.42 -0.38
CA ALA A 117 -9.39 -14.85 -0.23
C ALA A 117 -8.09 -15.32 -0.91
N LEU A 118 -7.59 -14.59 -1.91
CA LEU A 118 -6.49 -15.02 -2.77
C LEU A 118 -5.27 -14.11 -2.72
N TRP A 119 -5.47 -12.81 -2.49
CA TRP A 119 -4.39 -11.83 -2.51
C TRP A 119 -4.02 -11.38 -1.08
N PRO A 120 -2.82 -11.74 -0.57
CA PRO A 120 -2.38 -11.36 0.78
C PRO A 120 -2.38 -9.84 1.04
N GLY A 121 -2.12 -9.05 -0.01
CA GLY A 121 -2.15 -7.59 0.03
C GLY A 121 -3.45 -6.99 0.55
N TYR A 122 -4.57 -7.72 0.47
CA TYR A 122 -5.86 -7.21 0.93
C TYR A 122 -5.88 -6.88 2.43
N GLY A 123 -5.05 -7.56 3.23
CA GLY A 123 -4.97 -7.36 4.69
C GLY A 123 -4.17 -6.14 5.14
N HIS A 124 -3.55 -5.39 4.22
CA HIS A 124 -2.61 -4.32 4.55
C HIS A 124 -3.18 -2.92 4.25
N ALA A 125 -2.34 -1.88 4.26
CA ALA A 125 -2.80 -0.53 3.91
C ALA A 125 -3.07 -0.45 2.39
N LEU A 126 -4.35 -0.61 2.02
CA LEU A 126 -4.81 -0.58 0.65
C LEU A 126 -4.61 0.81 0.01
N VAL A 127 -3.94 0.83 -1.13
CA VAL A 127 -3.76 2.01 -2.00
C VAL A 127 -4.78 1.99 -3.13
N TYR A 128 -4.97 0.83 -3.75
CA TYR A 128 -5.87 0.65 -4.88
C TYR A 128 -6.41 -0.79 -4.91
N VAL A 129 -7.69 -0.94 -5.23
CA VAL A 129 -8.32 -2.23 -5.54
C VAL A 129 -9.26 -2.00 -6.71
N ALA A 130 -9.00 -2.64 -7.84
CA ALA A 130 -9.88 -2.62 -8.99
C ALA A 130 -11.21 -3.27 -8.62
N LYS A 131 -12.31 -2.71 -9.13
CA LYS A 131 -13.62 -3.34 -9.00
C LYS A 131 -13.58 -4.64 -9.80
N TRP A 132 -13.81 -5.75 -9.12
CA TRP A 132 -14.03 -7.02 -9.77
C TRP A 132 -15.43 -7.00 -10.41
N ASN A 133 -15.55 -7.45 -11.66
CA ASN A 133 -16.84 -7.80 -12.22
C ASN A 133 -16.97 -9.31 -12.11
N ASP A 134 -18.04 -9.78 -11.46
CA ASP A 134 -18.42 -11.20 -11.37
C ASP A 134 -18.62 -11.91 -12.73
N LEU A 135 -18.47 -11.21 -13.86
CA LEU A 135 -18.82 -11.65 -15.20
C LEU A 135 -17.74 -12.49 -15.91
N ASP A 136 -16.54 -12.60 -15.35
CA ASP A 136 -15.47 -13.43 -15.93
C ASP A 136 -15.58 -14.92 -15.52
N LYS A 137 -16.70 -15.33 -14.90
CA LYS A 137 -16.97 -16.73 -14.52
C LYS A 137 -17.64 -17.56 -15.62
N GLU A 138 -18.06 -16.97 -16.73
CA GLU A 138 -18.67 -17.69 -17.86
C GLU A 138 -17.64 -17.90 -18.98
N GLY A 139 -16.71 -18.83 -18.78
CA GLY A 139 -15.70 -19.15 -19.80
C GLY A 139 -15.37 -20.63 -19.99
N ASP A 140 -15.83 -21.53 -19.12
CA ASP A 140 -15.33 -22.93 -19.09
C ASP A 140 -16.40 -24.03 -18.98
N GLU A 141 -17.67 -23.76 -19.28
CA GLU A 141 -18.68 -24.82 -19.42
C GLU A 141 -19.54 -24.61 -20.67
N GLU A 142 -19.00 -24.93 -21.86
CA GLU A 142 -19.77 -25.52 -22.97
C GLU A 142 -18.81 -25.85 -24.14
N THR A 143 -18.04 -26.91 -23.98
CA THR A 143 -17.62 -27.71 -25.14
C THR A 143 -17.97 -29.17 -24.90
N GLU A 144 -18.58 -29.77 -25.92
CA GLU A 144 -18.75 -31.21 -26.14
C GLU A 144 -19.98 -31.91 -25.53
N LYS A 145 -21.16 -31.63 -26.12
CA LYS A 145 -22.04 -32.74 -26.53
C LYS A 145 -21.99 -32.89 -28.05
N VAL A 146 -20.95 -33.60 -28.50
CA VAL A 146 -20.92 -34.24 -29.82
C VAL A 146 -22.07 -35.23 -29.87
N GLY A 147 -22.87 -35.14 -30.92
CA GLY A 147 -24.06 -35.95 -31.11
C GLY A 147 -23.74 -37.44 -31.24
N GLU A 148 -24.67 -38.25 -30.75
CA GLU A 148 -24.86 -39.61 -31.23
C GLU A 148 -26.26 -39.72 -31.83
N ARG A 149 -26.28 -40.33 -33.02
CA ARG A 149 -27.44 -40.67 -33.84
C ARG A 149 -28.16 -41.88 -33.26
#